data_AF-A0A8B0HEE6-F1
#
_entry.id   AF-A0A8B0HEE6-F1
#
_cell.length_a   1.000
_cell.length_b   1.000
_cell.length_c   1.000
_cell.angle_alpha   90.00
_cell.angle_beta   90.00
_cell.angle_gamma   90.00
#
_symmetry.space_group_name_H-M   'P 1'
#
loop_
_entity.id
_entity.type
_entity.pdbx_description
1 polymer ?
#
loop_
_entity_poly.entity_id
_entity_poly.type
_entity_poly.pdbx_seq_one_letter_code
_entity_poly.pdbx_strand_id
1 'polypeptide(L)' 'KGEMMDLQHGSVFLHTHKIVADKDYSVTANSKIVVVTAGVRQQEGESR' A
#
# COMPACT_ATOMS: atom_id res chain seq x y z
N LYS A 1 -7.88 5.77 -3.97
CA LYS A 1 -7.40 7.08 -3.47
C LYS A 1 -7.88 7.40 -2.05
N GLY A 2 -9.04 6.90 -1.59
CA GLY A 2 -9.55 7.14 -0.22
C GLY A 2 -8.54 6.83 0.89
N GLU A 3 -8.04 5.60 0.95
CA GLU A 3 -7.03 5.16 1.94
C GLU A 3 -5.80 6.09 2.03
N MET A 4 -5.27 6.53 0.88
CA MET A 4 -4.13 7.45 0.84
C MET A 4 -4.48 8.81 1.47
N MET A 5 -5.65 9.35 1.17
CA MET A 5 -6.12 10.62 1.73
C MET A 5 -6.36 10.50 3.23
N ASP A 6 -6.90 9.38 3.69
CA ASP A 6 -7.10 9.11 5.11
C ASP A 6 -5.77 9.12 5.88
N LEU A 7 -4.74 8.44 5.36
CA LEU A 7 -3.40 8.48 5.95
C LEU A 7 -2.74 9.86 5.89
N GLN A 8 -3.00 10.64 4.83
CA GLN A 8 -2.51 12.01 4.72
C GLN A 8 -3.18 12.94 5.74
N HIS A 9 -4.48 12.78 6.02
CA HIS A 9 -5.14 13.55 7.07
C HIS A 9 -4.54 13.27 8.45
N GLY A 10 -4.09 12.03 8.68
CA GLY A 10 -3.34 11.65 9.88
C GLY A 10 -1.86 12.06 9.89
N SER A 11 -1.34 12.70 8.84
CA SER A 11 0.11 12.93 8.69
C SER A 11 0.70 13.84 9.76
N VAL A 12 -0.11 14.71 10.39
CA VAL A 12 0.32 15.56 11.50
C VAL A 12 0.84 14.75 12.70
N PHE A 13 0.40 13.50 12.83
CA PHE A 13 0.80 12.58 13.88
C PHE A 13 1.92 11.61 13.44
N LEU A 14 2.41 11.73 12.20
CA LEU A 14 3.39 10.82 11.60
C LEU A 14 4.68 11.56 11.24
N HIS A 15 5.80 10.85 11.26
CA HIS A 15 7.09 11.36 10.74
C HIS A 15 7.31 11.04 9.26
N THR A 16 6.28 10.57 8.56
CA THR A 16 6.37 10.17 7.15
C THR A 16 6.13 11.38 6.23
N HIS A 17 7.18 11.80 5.53
CA HIS A 17 7.18 13.00 4.68
C HIS A 17 6.34 12.90 3.38
N LYS A 18 6.13 11.68 2.85
CA LYS A 18 5.41 11.48 1.59
C LYS A 18 4.62 10.17 1.61
N ILE A 19 3.31 10.29 1.38
CA ILE A 19 2.39 9.16 1.22
C ILE A 19 1.73 9.33 -0.16
N VAL A 20 1.91 8.36 -1.05
CA VAL A 20 1.36 8.35 -2.40
C VAL A 20 0.71 7.00 -2.70
N ALA A 21 -0.30 7.00 -3.57
CA ALA A 21 -0.96 5.80 -4.06
C ALA A 21 -1.37 5.99 -5.52
N ASP A 22 -0.97 5.06 -6.36
CA ASP A 22 -1.33 5.01 -7.77
C ASP A 22 -1.49 3.55 -8.21
N LYS A 23 -2.12 3.35 -9.37
CA LYS A 23 -2.17 2.06 -10.06
C LYS A 23 -0.92 1.83 -10.90
N ASP A 24 -0.26 2.91 -11.35
CA ASP A 24 1.00 2.80 -12.09
C ASP A 24 2.14 2.39 -11.14
N TYR A 25 2.87 1.33 -11.50
CA TYR A 25 4.02 0.86 -10.75
C TYR A 25 5.19 1.87 -10.73
N SER A 26 5.23 2.82 -11.67
CA SER A 26 6.29 3.84 -11.72
C SER A 26 6.43 4.64 -10.42
N VAL A 27 5.36 4.78 -9.64
CA VAL A 27 5.38 5.48 -8.34
C VAL A 27 6.21 4.77 -7.27
N THR A 28 6.56 3.49 -7.49
CA THR A 28 7.38 2.67 -6.59
C THR A 28 8.87 2.65 -6.95
N ALA A 29 9.27 3.34 -8.03
CA ALA A 29 10.66 3.38 -8.49
C ALA A 29 11.63 3.76 -7.35
N ASN A 30 12.76 3.05 -7.26
CA ASN A 30 13.80 3.23 -6.25
C ASN A 30 13.38 2.94 -4.79
N SER A 31 12.30 2.19 -4.58
CA SER A 31 11.96 1.68 -3.24
C SER A 31 13.06 0.77 -2.70
N LYS A 32 13.50 1.01 -1.45
CA LYS A 32 14.47 0.13 -0.77
C LYS A 32 13.87 -1.23 -0.40
N ILE A 33 12.58 -1.22 -0.05
CA ILE A 33 11.81 -2.39 0.38
C ILE A 33 10.43 -2.30 -0.26
N VAL A 34 9.93 -3.43 -0.75
CA VAL A 34 8.57 -3.57 -1.29
C VAL A 34 7.87 -4.70 -0.53
N VAL A 35 6.68 -4.43 -0.01
CA VAL A 35 5.83 -5.43 0.65
C VAL A 35 4.66 -5.75 -0.27
N VAL A 36 4.58 -7.00 -0.73
CA VAL A 36 3.53 -7.47 -1.63
C VAL A 36 2.46 -8.21 -0.81
N THR A 37 1.29 -7.60 -0.68
CA THR A 37 0.14 -8.17 0.04
C THR A 37 -1.02 -8.54 -0.89
N ALA A 38 -0.91 -8.23 -2.18
CA ALA A 38 -1.87 -8.64 -3.19
C ALA A 38 -1.85 -10.17 -3.32
N GLY A 39 -3.03 -10.78 -3.30
CA GLY A 39 -3.19 -12.22 -3.40
C GLY A 39 -4.66 -12.59 -3.27
N VAL A 40 -4.97 -13.84 -3.63
CA VAL A 40 -6.28 -14.42 -3.37
C VAL A 40 -6.35 -14.90 -1.93
N ARG A 41 -7.54 -14.81 -1.34
CA ARG A 41 -7.82 -15.42 -0.04
C ARG A 41 -8.21 -16.87 -0.28
N GLN A 42 -7.58 -17.80 0.44
CA GLN A 42 -7.91 -19.22 0.39
C GLN A 42 -9.40 -19.43 0.75
N GLN A 43 -10.10 -20.18 -0.09
CA GLN A 43 -11.48 -20.60 0.14
C GLN A 43 -11.52 -21.96 0.83
N GLU A 44 -12.68 -22.29 1.39
CA GLU A 44 -12.91 -23.60 1.99
C GLU A 44 -12.68 -24.72 0.96
N GLY A 45 -11.83 -25.70 1.31
CA GLY A 45 -11.50 -26.83 0.43
C GLY A 45 -10.38 -26.57 -0.58
N GLU A 46 -9.84 -25.36 -0.69
CA GLU A 46 -8.68 -25.09 -1.54
C GLU A 46 -7.40 -25.67 -0.92
N SER A 47 -6.59 -26.35 -1.74
CA SER A 47 -5.26 -26.77 -1.35
C SER A 47 -4.31 -25.58 -1.27
N ARG A 48 -3.25 -25.75 -0.47
CA ARG A 48 -2.17 -24.77 -0.31
C ARG A 48 -1.33 -24.59 -1.57
#